data_AF-A0A382ZEC6-F1
#
_entry.id   AF-A0A382ZEC6-F1
#
_cell.length_a   1.000
_cell.length_b   1.000
_cell.length_c   1.000
_cell.angle_alpha   90.00
_cell.angle_beta   90.00
_cell.angle_gamma   90.00
#
_symmetry.space_group_name_H-M   'P 1'
#
loop_
_entity.id
_entity.type
_entity.pdbx_description
1 polymer ?
#
loop_
_entity_poly.entity_id
_entity_poly.type
_entity_poly.pdbx_seq_one_letter_code
_entity_poly.pdbx_strand_id
1 'polypeptide(L)' 'MKQLYPKIEPYTEFDLKVSHFHTIHVEESGIPNGKPVIFLHGGPGGGIEPIYRQYFDPEKWRIIIFDQR' A
#
# COMPACT_ATOMS: atom_id res chain seq x y z
N MET A 1 15.74 11.46 -14.34
CA MET A 1 14.70 11.30 -13.30
C MET A 1 14.39 9.82 -13.20
N LYS A 2 14.22 9.26 -11.99
CA LYS A 2 13.72 7.88 -11.88
C LYS A 2 12.25 7.87 -12.31
N GLN A 3 11.93 7.02 -13.27
CA GLN A 3 10.55 6.79 -13.69
C GLN A 3 9.86 5.86 -12.69
N LEU A 4 8.56 6.05 -12.52
CA LEU A 4 7.72 5.14 -11.73
C LEU A 4 7.68 3.75 -12.37
N TYR A 5 7.52 2.71 -11.54
CA TYR A 5 7.24 1.36 -12.03
C TYR A 5 5.87 1.31 -12.74
N PRO A 6 5.59 0.31 -13.60
CA PRO A 6 4.29 0.17 -14.24
C PRO A 6 3.14 0.11 -13.21
N LYS A 7 1.93 0.50 -13.64
CA LYS A 7 0.73 0.36 -12.80
C LYS A 7 0.51 -1.12 -12.47
N ILE A 8 0.16 -1.38 -11.21
CA ILE A 8 -0.18 -2.71 -10.71
C ILE A 8 -1.43 -2.60 -9.84
N GLU A 9 -2.20 -3.68 -9.80
CA GLU A 9 -3.34 -3.83 -8.88
C GLU A 9 -2.93 -4.61 -7.63
N PRO A 10 -3.64 -4.42 -6.51
CA PRO A 10 -3.39 -5.21 -5.33
C PRO A 10 -3.85 -6.64 -5.61
N TYR A 11 -3.10 -7.61 -5.12
CA TYR A 11 -3.53 -9.01 -5.15
C TYR A 11 -4.39 -9.36 -3.94
N THR A 12 -4.42 -8.51 -2.92
CA THR A 12 -5.25 -8.68 -1.72
C THR A 12 -5.59 -7.31 -1.14
N GLU A 13 -6.84 -7.17 -0.71
CA GLU A 13 -7.36 -6.02 0.00
C GLU A 13 -8.13 -6.52 1.22
N PHE A 14 -7.96 -5.88 2.37
CA PHE A 14 -8.67 -6.25 3.59
C PHE A 14 -8.82 -5.09 4.56
N ASP A 15 -9.84 -5.23 5.40
CA ASP A 15 -10.14 -4.32 6.49
C ASP A 15 -9.55 -4.83 7.81
N LEU A 16 -8.72 -4.01 8.46
CA LEU A 16 -8.14 -4.29 9.75
C LEU A 16 -8.84 -3.49 10.85
N LYS A 17 -9.59 -4.18 11.70
CA LYS A 17 -10.20 -3.56 12.89
C LYS A 17 -9.13 -3.23 13.93
N VAL A 18 -8.92 -1.94 14.21
CA VAL A 18 -7.88 -1.47 15.15
C VAL A 18 -8.44 -0.90 16.47
N SER A 19 -9.77 -0.74 16.56
CA SER A 19 -10.48 -0.34 17.78
C SER A 19 -11.96 -0.72 17.69
N HIS A 20 -12.77 -0.29 18.65
CA HIS A 20 -14.23 -0.44 18.57
C HIS A 20 -14.84 0.38 17.41
N PHE A 21 -14.25 1.54 17.08
CA PHE A 21 -14.81 2.51 16.14
C PHE A 21 -14.08 2.59 14.79
N HIS A 22 -12.78 2.26 14.75
CA HIS A 22 -11.94 2.43 13.57
C HIS A 22 -11.57 1.09 12.94
N THR A 23 -11.75 1.04 11.62
CA THR A 23 -11.30 -0.02 10.72
C THR A 23 -10.42 0.62 9.67
N ILE A 24 -9.27 0.00 9.39
CA ILE A 24 -8.26 0.49 8.45
C ILE A 24 -8.33 -0.33 7.18
N HIS A 25 -8.53 0.32 6.03
CA HIS A 25 -8.40 -0.32 4.73
C HIS A 25 -6.92 -0.54 4.42
N VAL A 26 -6.56 -1.76 3.99
CA VAL A 26 -5.19 -2.17 3.68
C VAL A 26 -5.17 -2.86 2.32
N GLU A 27 -4.17 -2.53 1.51
CA GLU A 27 -3.90 -3.18 0.24
C GLU A 27 -2.49 -3.80 0.24
N GLU A 28 -2.39 -4.98 -0.37
CA GLU A 28 -1.11 -5.63 -0.66
C GLU A 28 -0.90 -5.79 -2.17
N SER A 29 0.27 -5.35 -2.66
CA SER A 29 0.67 -5.36 -4.07
C SER A 29 2.11 -5.89 -4.26
N GLY A 30 2.51 -6.11 -5.51
CA GLY A 30 3.85 -6.62 -5.84
C GLY A 30 3.94 -8.13 -5.67
N ILE A 31 5.05 -8.63 -5.13
CA ILE A 31 5.32 -10.06 -4.95
C ILE A 31 5.00 -10.51 -3.51
N PRO A 32 4.06 -11.46 -3.29
CA PRO A 32 3.64 -11.86 -1.94
C PRO A 32 4.77 -12.32 -1.00
N ASN A 33 5.81 -12.93 -1.57
CA ASN A 33 6.99 -13.41 -0.83
C ASN A 33 8.22 -12.47 -0.95
N GLY A 34 8.03 -11.25 -1.45
CA GLY A 34 9.10 -10.27 -1.54
C GLY A 34 9.48 -9.66 -0.20
N LYS A 35 10.46 -8.76 -0.21
CA LYS A 35 10.83 -7.97 0.96
C LYS A 35 9.64 -7.07 1.35
N PRO A 36 9.19 -7.05 2.61
CA PRO A 36 8.05 -6.23 3.01
C PRO A 36 8.41 -4.75 3.06
N VAL A 37 7.50 -3.90 2.60
CA VAL A 37 7.55 -2.44 2.76
C VAL A 37 6.18 -1.89 3.11
N ILE A 38 6.15 -0.92 4.01
CA ILE A 38 4.94 -0.20 4.41
C ILE A 38 5.06 1.25 3.91
N PHE A 39 4.05 1.72 3.20
CA PHE A 39 3.93 3.12 2.80
C PHE A 39 3.04 3.89 3.79
N LEU A 40 3.48 5.07 4.22
CA LEU A 40 2.71 5.99 5.05
C LEU A 40 2.39 7.23 4.21
N HIS A 41 1.11 7.44 3.90
CA HIS A 41 0.69 8.63 3.15
C HIS A 41 0.86 9.93 3.97
N GLY A 42 0.98 11.05 3.27
CA GLY A 42 1.05 12.39 3.86
C GLY A 42 -0.32 12.96 4.27
N GLY A 43 -0.36 14.20 4.73
CA GLY A 43 -1.57 14.85 5.24
C GLY A 43 -1.35 15.41 6.64
N PRO A 44 -2.15 15.07 7.66
CA PRO A 44 -2.98 13.86 7.86
C PRO A 44 -4.30 13.82 7.07
N GLY A 45 -4.93 12.65 6.98
CA GLY A 45 -6.21 12.44 6.28
C GLY A 45 -6.15 12.42 4.75
N GLY A 46 -4.95 12.25 4.17
CA GLY A 46 -4.74 12.27 2.71
C GLY A 46 -5.18 11.00 1.99
N GLY A 47 -5.17 9.85 2.67
CA GLY A 47 -5.50 8.55 2.11
C GLY A 47 -4.45 7.98 1.15
N ILE A 48 -4.71 6.75 0.68
CA ILE A 48 -3.89 6.06 -0.32
C ILE A 48 -4.35 6.36 -1.76
N GLU A 49 -3.41 6.36 -2.69
CA GLU A 49 -3.66 6.45 -4.13
C GLU A 49 -2.95 5.32 -4.88
N PRO A 50 -3.52 4.79 -5.98
CA PRO A 50 -2.89 3.70 -6.76
C PRO A 50 -1.45 3.99 -7.21
N ILE A 51 -1.10 5.28 -7.38
CA ILE A 51 0.25 5.70 -7.78
C ILE A 51 1.32 5.32 -6.74
N TYR A 52 0.96 5.18 -5.46
CA TYR A 52 1.93 4.85 -4.41
C TYR A 52 2.51 3.44 -4.56
N ARG A 53 1.78 2.51 -5.19
CA ARG A 53 2.27 1.17 -5.53
C ARG A 53 3.45 1.23 -6.52
N GLN A 54 3.51 2.29 -7.34
CA GLN A 54 4.52 2.45 -8.41
C GLN A 54 5.87 2.99 -7.91
N TYR A 55 6.02 3.29 -6.61
CA TYR A 55 7.29 3.72 -6.01
C TYR A 55 8.25 2.56 -5.74
N PHE A 56 7.74 1.33 -5.73
CA PHE A 56 8.49 0.14 -5.35
C PHE A 56 8.54 -0.86 -6.51
N ASP A 57 9.66 -1.57 -6.61
CA ASP A 57 9.86 -2.63 -7.61
C ASP A 57 8.90 -3.81 -7.33
N PRO A 58 7.88 -4.06 -8.18
CA PRO A 58 6.87 -5.08 -7.89
C PRO A 58 7.43 -6.50 -7.91
N GLU A 59 8.61 -6.73 -8.48
CA GLU A 59 9.26 -8.05 -8.52
C GLU A 59 10.13 -8.31 -7.27
N LYS A 60 10.37 -7.29 -6.44
CA LYS A 60 11.20 -7.40 -5.23
C LYS A 60 10.42 -7.23 -3.94
N TRP A 61 9.37 -6.41 -3.96
CA TRP A 61 8.70 -5.96 -2.74
C TRP A 61 7.30 -6.58 -2.60
N ARG A 62 6.98 -6.98 -1.36
CA ARG A 62 5.60 -7.08 -0.87
C ARG A 62 5.21 -5.68 -0.38
N ILE A 63 4.42 -4.98 -1.16
CA ILE A 63 4.06 -3.58 -0.94
C ILE A 63 2.78 -3.55 -0.12
N ILE A 64 2.81 -2.93 1.06
CA ILE A 64 1.66 -2.77 1.94
C ILE A 64 1.36 -1.28 2.04
N ILE A 65 0.17 -0.87 1.62
CA ILE A 65 -0.32 0.51 1.75
C ILE A 65 -1.65 0.51 2.49
N PHE A 66 -1.93 1.53 3.29
CA PHE A 66 -3.16 1.60 4.09
C PHE A 66 -3.60 3.04 4.35
N ASP A 67 -4.90 3.23 4.55
CA ASP A 67 -5.48 4.50 4.96
C ASP A 67 -5.32 4.71 6.46
N GLN A 68 -4.68 5.79 6.89
CA GLN A 68 -4.64 6.16 8.31
C GLN A 68 -6.04 6.52 8.83
N ARG A 69 -6.21 6.51 10.16
CA ARG A 69 -7.48 6.88 10.82
C ARG A 69 -7.96 8.27 10.44
#